data_AF-A0A0P0W1A9-F1
#
_entry.id   AF-A0A0P0W1A9-F1
#
_cell.length_a   1.000
_cell.length_b   1.000
_cell.length_c   1.000
_cell.angle_alpha   90.00
_cell.angle_beta   90.00
_cell.angle_gamma   90.00
#
_symmetry.space_group_name_H-M   'P 1'
#
loop_
_entity.id
_entity.type
_entity.pdbx_description
1 polymer ?
#
loop_
_entity_poly.entity_id
_entity_poly.type
_entity_poly.pdbx_seq_one_letter_code
_entity_poly.pdbx_strand_id
1 'polypeptide(L)'
;MFGAMEGGDSDSDSDDSAETEKVGPLHEAASAGKMDTCKHLVEQLGFDINAEASDDLGMTPLACAVSKGKAIAVRYFLDKGADPNKQDNIGFTPLHYATKEGYDGLARLLLSKGASVDVISSKGTALHLAASSWKSGIMKILLEHNADPNKVSADSETPLAATLIASDGLNEPAVLKCIKLLVKAGANLNRAIPDTPLVIATNKDFVECVEYLLEAGANANIPTNNGGKTPIEIAAKSGRRKLVEILFPCTLPIKGVSNWTVEGIITHVKSKKSKKKACAQDKESGTDKKAQLKSLGASAVQGKDYVGASKFYSEAIQLDPTDATLHSNRSFCYLKSGEAREALVDAKTCIGLKPDWPKGYYRKGAALMSLKEYKEACDAFMDGVKLDPASGEMHEAFWEAAAALKKKHLAGKTVSSFD
;
A
#
# COMPACT_ATOMS: atom_id res chain seq x y z
N MET A 1 -16.22 77.32 -1.65
CA MET A 1 -15.29 78.35 -2.16
C MET A 1 -13.94 77.65 -2.27
N PHE A 2 -13.49 77.41 -3.51
CA PHE A 2 -12.14 77.05 -4.02
C PHE A 2 -11.25 76.12 -3.18
N GLY A 3 -10.59 75.08 -3.69
CA GLY A 3 -10.18 74.73 -5.04
C GLY A 3 -9.02 73.72 -4.91
N ALA A 4 -8.86 72.88 -5.93
CA ALA A 4 -8.03 71.68 -6.02
C ALA A 4 -6.50 71.90 -5.91
N MET A 5 -5.76 70.84 -5.59
CA MET A 5 -4.64 70.34 -6.42
C MET A 5 -4.11 68.99 -5.92
N GLU A 6 -3.65 68.20 -6.90
CA GLU A 6 -3.44 66.75 -6.97
C GLU A 6 -2.07 66.27 -6.43
N GLY A 7 -1.94 64.95 -6.28
CA GLY A 7 -0.67 64.25 -6.55
C GLY A 7 -0.31 63.14 -5.55
N GLY A 8 -0.34 61.88 -6.00
CA GLY A 8 0.40 60.79 -5.35
C GLY A 8 -0.24 59.40 -5.52
N ASP A 9 -0.13 58.82 -6.71
CA ASP A 9 -0.35 57.38 -6.94
C ASP A 9 0.86 56.58 -6.43
N SER A 10 0.60 55.51 -5.70
CA SER A 10 1.57 54.47 -5.35
C SER A 10 0.96 53.11 -5.67
N ASP A 11 1.32 52.56 -6.83
CA ASP A 11 0.97 51.21 -7.24
C ASP A 11 1.76 50.18 -6.42
N SER A 12 1.02 49.24 -5.82
CA SER A 12 1.54 48.01 -5.23
C SER A 12 1.01 46.82 -6.02
N ASP A 13 1.73 46.42 -7.07
CA ASP A 13 1.52 45.16 -7.76
C ASP A 13 2.42 44.09 -7.14
N SER A 14 1.82 43.20 -6.35
CA SER A 14 2.45 41.96 -5.88
C SER A 14 2.29 40.88 -6.95
N ASP A 15 3.43 40.37 -7.40
CA ASP A 15 3.66 39.34 -8.40
C ASP A 15 3.16 37.95 -7.95
N ASP A 16 2.13 37.43 -8.63
CA ASP A 16 1.50 36.12 -8.39
C ASP A 16 1.52 35.24 -9.67
N SER A 17 2.46 35.50 -10.59
CA SER A 17 2.40 34.99 -11.98
C SER A 17 3.33 33.80 -12.31
N ALA A 18 4.13 33.30 -11.36
CA ALA A 18 5.22 32.36 -11.64
C ALA A 18 4.89 30.84 -11.54
N GLU A 19 3.66 30.43 -11.20
CA GLU A 19 3.32 28.99 -11.05
C GLU A 19 2.77 28.30 -12.31
N THR A 20 2.58 29.01 -13.42
CA THR A 20 1.90 28.48 -14.63
C THR A 20 2.82 27.85 -15.67
N GLU A 21 4.16 27.96 -15.56
CA GLU A 21 5.10 27.48 -16.60
C GLU A 21 5.44 25.99 -16.55
N LYS A 22 5.02 25.22 -15.53
CA LYS A 22 5.47 23.83 -15.39
C LYS A 22 4.79 22.82 -16.32
N VAL A 23 3.65 23.18 -16.91
CA VAL A 23 2.81 22.27 -17.71
C VAL A 23 2.79 22.75 -19.16
N GLY A 24 3.26 21.92 -20.10
CA GLY A 24 3.37 22.30 -21.51
C GLY A 24 2.04 22.70 -22.17
N PRO A 25 2.06 23.47 -23.26
CA PRO A 25 0.83 24.01 -23.89
C PRO A 25 -0.11 22.91 -24.39
N LEU A 26 0.41 21.76 -24.83
CA LEU A 26 -0.41 20.63 -25.25
C LEU A 26 -1.13 19.98 -24.07
N HIS A 27 -0.50 19.92 -22.89
CA HIS A 27 -1.10 19.41 -21.66
C HIS A 27 -2.24 20.32 -21.17
N GLU A 28 -2.04 21.64 -21.22
CA GLU A 28 -3.09 22.60 -20.84
C GLU A 28 -4.27 22.53 -21.81
N ALA A 29 -4.01 22.52 -23.12
CA ALA A 29 -5.04 22.38 -24.15
C ALA A 29 -5.83 21.06 -23.98
N ALA A 30 -5.14 19.96 -23.69
CA ALA A 30 -5.74 18.66 -23.41
C ALA A 30 -6.62 18.66 -22.16
N SER A 31 -6.10 19.23 -21.06
CA SER A 31 -6.79 19.40 -19.78
C SER A 31 -8.06 20.25 -19.91
N ALA A 32 -7.99 21.33 -20.69
CA ALA A 32 -9.14 22.21 -20.97
C ALA A 32 -10.13 21.60 -21.98
N GLY A 33 -9.67 20.73 -22.87
CA GLY A 33 -10.44 20.18 -23.99
C GLY A 33 -10.51 21.11 -25.21
N LYS A 34 -9.52 21.99 -25.39
CA LYS A 34 -9.42 22.95 -26.51
C LYS A 34 -8.97 22.23 -27.77
N MET A 35 -9.90 21.56 -28.46
CA MET A 35 -9.59 20.65 -29.57
C MET A 35 -8.87 21.29 -30.74
N ASP A 36 -9.21 22.53 -31.10
CA ASP A 36 -8.54 23.22 -32.19
C ASP A 36 -7.06 23.50 -31.84
N THR A 37 -6.81 23.87 -30.59
CA THR A 37 -5.44 24.02 -30.06
C THR A 37 -4.70 22.69 -30.04
N CYS A 38 -5.31 21.61 -29.53
CA CYS A 38 -4.68 20.27 -29.53
C CYS A 38 -4.29 19.84 -30.96
N LYS A 39 -5.21 19.98 -31.92
CA LYS A 39 -4.97 19.62 -33.33
C LYS A 39 -3.87 20.47 -33.94
N HIS A 40 -3.88 21.77 -33.71
CA HIS A 40 -2.86 22.66 -34.23
C HIS A 40 -1.46 22.32 -33.68
N LEU A 41 -1.34 22.13 -32.37
CA LEU A 41 -0.08 21.78 -31.72
C LEU A 41 0.49 20.44 -32.24
N VAL A 42 -0.35 19.41 -32.39
CA VAL A 42 0.09 18.08 -32.83
C VAL A 42 0.32 18.03 -34.35
N GLU A 43 -0.61 18.50 -35.16
CA GLU A 43 -0.59 18.29 -36.62
C GLU A 43 0.18 19.36 -37.38
N GLN A 44 0.19 20.60 -36.91
CA GLN A 44 0.86 21.72 -37.59
C GLN A 44 2.22 22.02 -36.98
N LEU A 45 2.34 21.98 -35.65
CA LEU A 45 3.59 22.31 -34.96
C LEU A 45 4.42 21.07 -34.59
N GLY A 46 3.89 19.85 -34.77
CA GLY A 46 4.64 18.61 -34.57
C GLY A 46 5.01 18.34 -33.11
N PHE A 47 4.23 18.84 -32.14
CA PHE A 47 4.45 18.53 -30.72
C PHE A 47 4.39 17.01 -30.49
N ASP A 48 5.31 16.49 -29.67
CA ASP A 48 5.28 15.09 -29.26
C ASP A 48 4.02 14.82 -28.43
N ILE A 49 3.18 13.92 -28.97
CA ILE A 49 1.90 13.52 -28.38
C ILE A 49 2.08 12.81 -27.03
N ASN A 50 3.27 12.27 -26.77
CA ASN A 50 3.63 11.53 -25.55
C ASN A 50 4.54 12.34 -24.62
N ALA A 51 4.71 13.65 -24.86
CA ALA A 51 5.55 14.50 -24.04
C ALA A 51 5.12 14.45 -22.56
N GLU A 52 6.08 14.26 -21.67
CA GLU A 52 5.87 14.32 -20.22
C GLU A 52 5.87 15.78 -19.77
N ALA A 53 4.94 16.16 -18.90
CA ALA A 53 4.96 17.48 -18.28
C ALA A 53 6.23 17.65 -17.44
N SER A 54 6.76 18.87 -17.38
CA SER A 54 7.93 19.20 -16.54
C SER A 54 7.57 19.44 -15.06
N ASP A 55 6.32 19.18 -14.69
CA ASP A 55 5.88 19.23 -13.30
C ASP A 55 6.28 17.96 -12.53
N ASP A 56 6.02 17.95 -11.23
CA ASP A 56 6.39 16.82 -10.37
C ASP A 56 5.60 15.54 -10.71
N LEU A 57 4.50 15.65 -11.48
CA LEU A 57 3.66 14.53 -11.85
C LEU A 57 4.18 13.82 -13.11
N GLY A 58 4.69 14.55 -14.11
CA GLY A 58 5.17 13.93 -15.36
C GLY A 58 4.05 13.37 -16.23
N MET A 59 2.85 13.97 -16.18
CA MET A 59 1.70 13.48 -16.96
C MET A 59 1.88 13.71 -18.47
N THR A 60 1.29 12.84 -19.29
CA THR A 60 1.14 13.07 -20.73
C THR A 60 -0.11 13.90 -21.04
N PRO A 61 -0.23 14.51 -22.24
CA PRO A 61 -1.47 15.17 -22.68
C PRO A 61 -2.69 14.25 -22.60
N LEU A 62 -2.53 12.97 -22.95
CA LEU A 62 -3.59 11.96 -22.81
C LEU A 62 -4.01 11.79 -21.34
N ALA A 63 -3.06 11.67 -20.40
CA ALA A 63 -3.36 11.56 -18.98
C ALA A 63 -4.08 12.81 -18.44
N CYS A 64 -3.66 14.02 -18.84
CA CYS A 64 -4.34 15.27 -18.50
C CYS A 64 -5.79 15.30 -19.01
N ALA A 65 -6.03 14.93 -20.27
CA ALA A 65 -7.37 14.86 -20.84
C ALA A 65 -8.26 13.84 -20.11
N VAL A 66 -7.72 12.68 -19.73
CA VAL A 66 -8.45 11.66 -18.98
C VAL A 66 -8.77 12.13 -17.56
N SER A 67 -7.80 12.73 -16.85
CA SER A 67 -8.01 13.27 -15.50
C SER A 67 -9.10 14.34 -15.45
N LYS A 68 -9.32 15.08 -16.54
CA LYS A 68 -10.38 16.10 -16.67
C LYS A 68 -11.63 15.63 -17.42
N GLY A 69 -11.74 14.35 -17.77
CA GLY A 69 -12.93 13.79 -18.42
C GLY A 69 -13.17 14.26 -19.85
N LYS A 70 -12.15 14.77 -20.55
CA LYS A 70 -12.26 15.38 -21.89
C LYS A 70 -12.33 14.31 -22.99
N ALA A 71 -13.46 13.61 -23.07
CA ALA A 71 -13.63 12.43 -23.93
C ALA A 71 -13.26 12.63 -25.42
N ILE A 72 -13.55 13.81 -25.99
CA ILE A 72 -13.19 14.13 -27.38
C ILE A 72 -11.68 14.22 -27.55
N ALA A 73 -10.98 14.87 -26.60
CA ALA A 73 -9.53 14.96 -26.59
C ALA A 73 -8.89 13.58 -26.41
N VAL A 74 -9.41 12.78 -25.46
CA VAL A 74 -8.94 11.40 -25.23
C VAL A 74 -9.03 10.56 -26.51
N ARG A 75 -10.18 10.58 -27.21
CA ARG A 75 -10.35 9.86 -28.48
C ARG A 75 -9.36 10.34 -29.53
N TYR A 76 -9.22 11.66 -29.69
CA TYR A 76 -8.27 12.25 -30.63
C TYR A 76 -6.83 11.78 -30.38
N PHE A 77 -6.35 11.87 -29.14
CA PHE A 77 -4.98 11.49 -28.79
C PHE A 77 -4.72 10.01 -29.07
N LEU A 78 -5.66 9.12 -28.70
CA LEU A 78 -5.55 7.69 -28.99
C LEU A 78 -5.58 7.39 -30.49
N ASP A 79 -6.41 8.10 -31.27
CA ASP A 79 -6.46 7.94 -32.73
C ASP A 79 -5.18 8.45 -33.43
N LYS A 80 -4.43 9.36 -32.79
CA LYS A 80 -3.14 9.87 -33.25
C LYS A 80 -1.92 9.10 -32.71
N GLY A 81 -2.14 7.99 -32.01
CA GLY A 81 -1.05 7.11 -31.55
C GLY A 81 -0.42 7.52 -30.22
N ALA A 82 -1.12 8.30 -29.38
CA ALA A 82 -0.70 8.46 -28.00
C ALA A 82 -0.63 7.10 -27.29
N ASP A 83 0.44 6.85 -26.53
CA ASP A 83 0.63 5.60 -25.81
C ASP A 83 -0.28 5.56 -24.57
N PRO A 84 -1.30 4.67 -24.53
CA PRO A 84 -2.21 4.58 -23.39
C PRO A 84 -1.57 3.95 -22.14
N ASN A 85 -0.34 3.45 -22.24
CA ASN A 85 0.40 2.78 -21.17
C ASN A 85 1.51 3.64 -20.56
N LYS A 86 1.77 4.82 -21.13
CA LYS A 86 2.79 5.72 -20.61
C LYS A 86 2.46 6.08 -19.16
N GLN A 87 3.41 5.79 -18.27
CA GLN A 87 3.30 6.05 -16.85
C GLN A 87 3.89 7.40 -16.50
N ASP A 88 3.24 8.10 -15.57
CA ASP A 88 3.75 9.31 -14.95
C ASP A 88 4.75 8.99 -13.81
N ASN A 89 5.22 10.00 -13.08
CA ASN A 89 6.26 9.86 -12.05
C ASN A 89 5.84 8.99 -10.84
N ILE A 90 4.53 8.80 -10.62
CA ILE A 90 4.00 7.92 -9.56
C ILE A 90 3.53 6.55 -10.10
N GLY A 91 3.78 6.30 -11.38
CA GLY A 91 3.44 5.06 -12.07
C GLY A 91 1.99 5.03 -12.59
N PHE A 92 1.25 6.13 -12.59
CA PHE A 92 -0.13 6.15 -13.09
C PHE A 92 -0.15 6.17 -14.61
N THR A 93 -0.98 5.31 -15.19
CA THR A 93 -1.37 5.37 -16.61
C THR A 93 -2.69 6.14 -16.77
N PRO A 94 -3.06 6.56 -17.98
CA PRO A 94 -4.41 7.06 -18.27
C PRO A 94 -5.54 6.18 -17.69
N LEU A 95 -5.40 4.86 -17.68
CA LEU A 95 -6.41 3.96 -17.08
C LEU A 95 -6.53 4.11 -15.56
N HIS A 96 -5.42 4.38 -14.86
CA HIS A 96 -5.46 4.70 -13.43
C HIS A 96 -6.24 5.99 -13.15
N TYR A 97 -6.02 7.04 -13.96
CA TYR A 97 -6.77 8.28 -13.85
C TYR A 97 -8.27 8.10 -14.13
N ALA A 98 -8.63 7.41 -15.22
CA ALA A 98 -10.04 7.11 -15.52
C ALA A 98 -10.70 6.36 -14.35
N THR A 99 -9.96 5.44 -13.72
CA THR A 99 -10.43 4.69 -12.56
C THR A 99 -10.59 5.57 -11.33
N LYS A 100 -9.56 6.35 -10.99
CA LYS A 100 -9.55 7.27 -9.85
C LYS A 100 -10.68 8.29 -9.92
N GLU A 101 -11.04 8.78 -11.10
CA GLU A 101 -12.11 9.76 -11.29
C GLU A 101 -13.49 9.13 -11.49
N GLY A 102 -13.57 7.85 -11.88
CA GLY A 102 -14.87 7.16 -12.02
C GLY A 102 -15.44 7.20 -13.44
N TYR A 103 -14.58 7.37 -14.44
CA TYR A 103 -14.99 7.54 -15.83
C TYR A 103 -15.10 6.20 -16.57
N ASP A 104 -16.17 5.46 -16.31
CA ASP A 104 -16.50 4.16 -16.95
C ASP A 104 -16.30 4.17 -18.47
N GLY A 105 -16.80 5.21 -19.15
CA GLY A 105 -16.69 5.33 -20.61
C GLY A 105 -15.26 5.51 -21.10
N LEU A 106 -14.44 6.27 -20.36
CA LEU A 106 -13.03 6.46 -20.70
C LEU A 106 -12.20 5.22 -20.40
N ALA A 107 -12.51 4.52 -19.30
CA ALA A 107 -11.87 3.23 -19.00
C ALA A 107 -12.09 2.22 -20.13
N ARG A 108 -13.33 2.07 -20.63
CA ARG A 108 -13.63 1.21 -21.80
C ARG A 108 -12.89 1.66 -23.05
N LEU A 109 -12.88 2.97 -23.33
CA LEU A 109 -12.20 3.52 -24.50
C LEU A 109 -10.70 3.21 -24.46
N LEU A 110 -10.04 3.46 -23.33
CA LEU A 110 -8.61 3.20 -23.14
C LEU A 110 -8.29 1.71 -23.34
N LEU A 111 -9.05 0.81 -22.70
CA LEU A 111 -8.87 -0.64 -22.85
C LEU A 111 -9.07 -1.09 -24.31
N SER A 112 -10.10 -0.57 -25.00
CA SER A 112 -10.33 -0.86 -26.43
C SER A 112 -9.23 -0.34 -27.37
N LYS A 113 -8.39 0.59 -26.88
CA LYS A 113 -7.29 1.21 -27.60
C LYS A 113 -5.92 0.69 -27.15
N GLY A 114 -5.87 -0.44 -26.44
CA GLY A 114 -4.62 -1.12 -26.09
C GLY A 114 -4.01 -0.71 -24.75
N ALA A 115 -4.78 -0.06 -23.87
CA ALA A 115 -4.35 0.09 -22.47
C ALA A 115 -4.21 -1.28 -21.80
N SER A 116 -3.05 -1.52 -21.21
CA SER A 116 -2.73 -2.71 -20.42
C SER A 116 -3.44 -2.60 -19.07
N VAL A 117 -4.25 -3.62 -18.77
CA VAL A 117 -5.16 -3.61 -17.61
C VAL A 117 -4.43 -3.70 -16.26
N ASP A 118 -3.28 -4.38 -16.22
CA ASP A 118 -2.54 -4.72 -14.99
C ASP A 118 -1.21 -3.96 -14.81
N VAL A 119 -1.08 -2.78 -15.41
CA VAL A 119 0.06 -1.89 -15.12
C VAL A 119 0.03 -1.53 -13.63
N ILE A 120 1.18 -1.63 -12.96
CA ILE A 120 1.30 -1.36 -11.53
C ILE A 120 1.82 0.06 -11.29
N SER A 121 1.08 0.83 -10.50
CA SER A 121 1.49 2.13 -9.97
C SER A 121 1.92 2.03 -8.50
N SER A 122 2.37 3.15 -7.93
CA SER A 122 2.55 3.30 -6.48
C SER A 122 1.29 2.99 -5.65
N LYS A 123 0.09 2.98 -6.26
CA LYS A 123 -1.20 2.63 -5.62
C LYS A 123 -1.76 1.28 -6.08
N GLY A 124 -0.93 0.43 -6.70
CA GLY A 124 -1.35 -0.84 -7.28
C GLY A 124 -1.88 -0.69 -8.71
N THR A 125 -2.61 -1.68 -9.21
CA THR A 125 -3.24 -1.64 -10.53
C THR A 125 -4.52 -0.80 -10.52
N ALA A 126 -5.10 -0.53 -11.70
CA ALA A 126 -6.43 0.05 -11.81
C ALA A 126 -7.48 -0.75 -10.99
N LEU A 127 -7.37 -2.07 -10.94
CA LEU A 127 -8.29 -2.89 -10.16
C LEU A 127 -8.16 -2.64 -8.64
N HIS A 128 -6.95 -2.38 -8.14
CA HIS A 128 -6.75 -1.99 -6.73
C HIS A 128 -7.44 -0.67 -6.41
N LEU A 129 -7.26 0.36 -7.24
CA LEU A 129 -7.88 1.67 -7.07
C LEU A 129 -9.41 1.59 -7.12
N ALA A 130 -9.95 0.82 -8.07
CA ALA A 130 -11.39 0.63 -8.19
C ALA A 130 -11.96 -0.11 -6.96
N ALA A 131 -11.23 -1.12 -6.47
CA ALA A 131 -11.56 -1.93 -5.32
C ALA A 131 -11.53 -1.14 -4.00
N SER A 132 -10.50 -0.31 -3.78
CA SER A 132 -10.34 0.53 -2.58
C SER A 132 -11.30 1.73 -2.55
N SER A 133 -11.86 2.11 -3.71
CA SER A 133 -12.84 3.20 -3.85
C SER A 133 -14.26 2.68 -4.11
N TRP A 134 -14.48 1.37 -4.01
CA TRP A 134 -15.76 0.65 -4.23
C TRP A 134 -16.46 0.97 -5.56
N LYS A 135 -15.69 1.24 -6.61
CA LYS A 135 -16.20 1.58 -7.95
C LYS A 135 -16.56 0.33 -8.73
N SER A 136 -17.62 -0.34 -8.29
CA SER A 136 -18.09 -1.62 -8.86
C SER A 136 -18.33 -1.59 -10.38
N GLY A 137 -18.71 -0.43 -10.95
CA GLY A 137 -18.83 -0.24 -12.41
C GLY A 137 -17.49 -0.42 -13.13
N ILE A 138 -16.46 0.30 -12.68
CA ILE A 138 -15.09 0.16 -13.20
C ILE A 138 -14.51 -1.22 -12.92
N MET A 139 -14.70 -1.78 -11.73
CA MET A 139 -14.24 -3.14 -11.44
C MET A 139 -14.80 -4.14 -12.45
N LYS A 140 -16.10 -4.04 -12.77
CA LYS A 140 -16.72 -4.89 -13.78
C LYS A 140 -16.04 -4.73 -15.15
N ILE A 141 -15.78 -3.49 -15.57
CA ILE A 141 -15.06 -3.20 -16.83
C ILE A 141 -13.68 -3.84 -16.85
N LEU A 142 -12.89 -3.63 -15.78
CA LEU A 142 -11.52 -4.12 -15.69
C LEU A 142 -11.48 -5.65 -15.70
N LEU A 143 -12.36 -6.30 -14.93
CA LEU A 143 -12.47 -7.76 -14.87
C LEU A 143 -12.97 -8.36 -16.20
N GLU A 144 -13.87 -7.67 -16.93
CA GLU A 144 -14.28 -8.04 -18.29
C GLU A 144 -13.13 -7.94 -19.31
N HIS A 145 -12.09 -7.15 -19.01
CA HIS A 145 -10.86 -7.04 -19.81
C HIS A 145 -9.69 -7.79 -19.17
N ASN A 146 -9.98 -8.86 -18.45
CA ASN A 146 -9.02 -9.82 -17.92
C ASN A 146 -8.02 -9.22 -16.89
N ALA A 147 -8.41 -8.20 -16.12
CA ALA A 147 -7.63 -7.76 -14.96
C ALA A 147 -7.38 -8.93 -14.01
N ASP A 148 -6.13 -9.15 -13.60
CA ASP A 148 -5.76 -10.18 -12.65
C ASP A 148 -6.27 -9.84 -11.23
N PRO A 149 -7.28 -10.57 -10.69
CA PRO A 149 -7.84 -10.29 -9.37
C PRO A 149 -6.89 -10.67 -8.22
N ASN A 150 -5.76 -11.30 -8.53
CA ASN A 150 -4.75 -11.77 -7.57
C ASN A 150 -3.44 -10.99 -7.66
N LYS A 151 -3.34 -9.99 -8.54
CA LYS A 151 -2.16 -9.13 -8.63
C LYS A 151 -1.90 -8.49 -7.28
N VAL A 152 -0.64 -8.37 -6.88
CA VAL A 152 -0.25 -7.71 -5.62
C VAL A 152 0.26 -6.30 -5.89
N SER A 153 -0.18 -5.34 -5.09
CA SER A 153 0.36 -3.97 -5.08
C SER A 153 1.77 -3.91 -4.47
N ALA A 154 2.41 -2.73 -4.52
CA ALA A 154 3.69 -2.49 -3.84
C ALA A 154 3.60 -2.67 -2.30
N ASP A 155 2.43 -2.43 -1.72
CA ASP A 155 2.14 -2.69 -0.30
C ASP A 155 1.79 -4.17 -0.03
N SER A 156 1.94 -5.04 -1.03
CA SER A 156 1.66 -6.47 -0.99
C SER A 156 0.19 -6.82 -0.74
N GLU A 157 -0.72 -5.91 -1.05
CA GLU A 157 -2.16 -6.13 -0.95
C GLU A 157 -2.70 -6.70 -2.26
N THR A 158 -3.73 -7.56 -2.18
CA THR A 158 -4.55 -7.91 -3.36
C THR A 158 -5.71 -6.93 -3.49
N PRO A 159 -6.40 -6.85 -4.65
CA PRO A 159 -7.61 -6.06 -4.77
C PRO A 159 -8.67 -6.40 -3.71
N LEU A 160 -8.79 -7.69 -3.34
CA LEU A 160 -9.71 -8.15 -2.30
C LEU A 160 -9.32 -7.63 -0.91
N ALA A 161 -8.03 -7.66 -0.58
CA ALA A 161 -7.54 -7.06 0.67
C ALA A 161 -7.75 -5.53 0.67
N ALA A 162 -7.44 -4.84 -0.43
CA ALA A 162 -7.61 -3.40 -0.56
C ALA A 162 -9.07 -2.94 -0.38
N THR A 163 -10.05 -3.68 -0.94
CA THR A 163 -11.49 -3.42 -0.71
C THR A 163 -11.87 -3.45 0.77
N LEU A 164 -11.32 -4.40 1.52
CA LEU A 164 -11.61 -4.58 2.95
C LEU A 164 -10.84 -3.60 3.83
N ILE A 165 -9.59 -3.27 3.50
CA ILE A 165 -8.73 -2.38 4.29
C ILE A 165 -9.22 -0.94 4.23
N ALA A 166 -9.55 -0.43 3.04
CA ALA A 166 -9.95 0.97 2.83
C ALA A 166 -11.30 1.36 3.44
N SER A 167 -12.08 0.38 3.92
CA SER A 167 -13.51 0.48 4.25
C SER A 167 -13.89 1.23 5.53
N ASP A 168 -12.97 2.03 6.11
CA ASP A 168 -13.25 2.73 7.36
C ASP A 168 -14.42 3.72 7.21
N GLY A 169 -15.48 3.50 7.99
CA GLY A 169 -16.66 4.38 8.04
C GLY A 169 -17.70 4.15 6.94
N LEU A 170 -17.61 3.07 6.16
CA LEU A 170 -18.47 2.85 4.99
C LEU A 170 -19.50 1.72 5.10
N ASN A 171 -20.48 1.79 4.20
CA ASN A 171 -21.63 0.91 4.13
C ASN A 171 -21.24 -0.49 3.60
N GLU A 172 -21.38 -1.51 4.44
CA GLU A 172 -21.05 -2.91 4.15
C GLU A 172 -21.58 -3.48 2.81
N PRO A 173 -22.81 -3.15 2.33
CA PRO A 173 -23.32 -3.60 1.04
C PRO A 173 -22.48 -3.19 -0.17
N ALA A 174 -21.83 -2.02 -0.14
CA ALA A 174 -20.96 -1.58 -1.23
C ALA A 174 -19.65 -2.39 -1.26
N VAL A 175 -19.09 -2.65 -0.07
CA VAL A 175 -17.93 -3.51 0.12
C VAL A 175 -18.25 -4.94 -0.36
N LEU A 176 -19.37 -5.50 0.09
CA LEU A 176 -19.84 -6.83 -0.28
C LEU A 176 -20.04 -6.98 -1.80
N LYS A 177 -20.59 -5.95 -2.47
CA LYS A 177 -20.74 -5.95 -3.93
C LYS A 177 -19.39 -6.07 -4.65
N CYS A 178 -18.36 -5.38 -4.15
CA CYS A 178 -17.01 -5.42 -4.72
C CYS A 178 -16.33 -6.78 -4.46
N ILE A 179 -16.49 -7.33 -3.25
CA ILE A 179 -16.01 -8.68 -2.91
C ILE A 179 -16.62 -9.72 -3.85
N LYS A 180 -17.94 -9.68 -4.06
CA LYS A 180 -18.66 -10.61 -4.97
C LYS A 180 -18.09 -10.59 -6.40
N LEU A 181 -17.73 -9.40 -6.92
CA LEU A 181 -17.10 -9.29 -8.24
C LEU A 181 -15.71 -9.95 -8.28
N LEU A 182 -14.89 -9.70 -7.26
CA LEU A 182 -13.54 -10.26 -7.16
C LEU A 182 -13.54 -11.78 -6.97
N VAL A 183 -14.43 -12.29 -6.12
CA VAL A 183 -14.61 -13.73 -5.92
C VAL A 183 -15.03 -14.41 -7.21
N LYS A 184 -16.00 -13.84 -7.94
CA LYS A 184 -16.42 -14.36 -9.25
C LYS A 184 -15.29 -14.37 -10.28
N ALA A 185 -14.35 -13.43 -10.18
CA ALA A 185 -13.18 -13.37 -11.04
C ALA A 185 -12.06 -14.35 -10.65
N GLY A 186 -12.17 -15.05 -9.51
CA GLY A 186 -11.15 -16.00 -9.04
C GLY A 186 -10.14 -15.39 -8.05
N ALA A 187 -10.52 -14.36 -7.30
CA ALA A 187 -9.68 -13.86 -6.20
C ALA A 187 -9.40 -14.95 -5.15
N ASN A 188 -8.14 -15.07 -4.74
CA ASN A 188 -7.69 -16.02 -3.75
C ASN A 188 -8.08 -15.54 -2.34
N LEU A 189 -9.03 -16.25 -1.76
CA LEU A 189 -9.60 -15.96 -0.44
C LEU A 189 -8.66 -16.23 0.75
N ASN A 190 -7.57 -16.96 0.51
CA ASN A 190 -6.70 -17.51 1.54
C ASN A 190 -5.30 -16.91 1.52
N ARG A 191 -5.06 -15.89 0.68
CA ARG A 191 -3.79 -15.18 0.67
C ARG A 191 -3.69 -14.30 1.91
N ALA A 192 -2.73 -14.62 2.78
CA ALA A 192 -2.49 -13.90 4.03
C ALA A 192 -1.45 -12.79 3.84
N ILE A 193 -1.78 -11.74 3.09
CA ILE A 193 -0.89 -10.58 2.93
C ILE A 193 -1.75 -9.30 2.85
N PRO A 194 -1.76 -8.43 3.89
CA PRO A 194 -1.10 -8.58 5.19
C PRO A 194 -1.78 -9.59 6.13
N ASP A 195 -3.06 -9.89 5.93
CA ASP A 195 -3.84 -10.92 6.63
C ASP A 195 -4.82 -11.52 5.60
N THR A 196 -5.50 -12.63 5.90
CA THR A 196 -6.52 -13.14 4.97
C THR A 196 -7.72 -12.18 4.89
N PRO A 197 -8.43 -12.13 3.74
CA PRO A 197 -9.69 -11.39 3.62
C PRO A 197 -10.66 -11.66 4.78
N LEU A 198 -10.78 -12.92 5.21
CA LEU A 198 -11.65 -13.30 6.32
C LEU A 198 -11.22 -12.69 7.66
N VAL A 199 -9.91 -12.64 7.94
CA VAL A 199 -9.35 -11.98 9.13
C VAL A 199 -9.63 -10.47 9.09
N ILE A 200 -9.40 -9.81 7.95
CA ILE A 200 -9.62 -8.36 7.80
C ILE A 200 -11.11 -8.02 8.00
N ALA A 201 -12.01 -8.74 7.35
CA ALA A 201 -13.47 -8.58 7.52
C ALA A 201 -13.91 -8.83 8.97
N THR A 202 -13.35 -9.86 9.62
CA THR A 202 -13.61 -10.16 11.04
C THR A 202 -13.14 -9.03 11.96
N ASN A 203 -11.99 -8.40 11.68
CA ASN A 203 -11.48 -7.25 12.43
C ASN A 203 -12.34 -5.99 12.24
N LYS A 204 -12.89 -5.79 11.04
CA LYS A 204 -13.77 -4.66 10.70
C LYS A 204 -15.22 -4.83 11.15
N ASP A 205 -15.60 -6.02 11.63
CA ASP A 205 -16.98 -6.38 12.00
C ASP A 205 -17.96 -6.45 10.82
N PHE A 206 -17.45 -6.78 9.63
CA PHE A 206 -18.27 -6.93 8.44
C PHE A 206 -18.91 -8.30 8.39
N VAL A 207 -20.09 -8.41 9.00
CA VAL A 207 -20.79 -9.66 9.23
C VAL A 207 -21.20 -10.33 7.92
N GLU A 208 -21.85 -9.60 7.01
CA GLU A 208 -22.29 -10.13 5.72
C GLU A 208 -21.09 -10.47 4.81
N CYS A 209 -19.99 -9.72 4.91
CA CYS A 209 -18.76 -10.06 4.21
C CYS A 209 -18.12 -11.33 4.76
N VAL A 210 -18.11 -11.53 6.08
CA VAL A 210 -17.62 -12.76 6.71
C VAL A 210 -18.46 -13.96 6.28
N GLU A 211 -19.80 -13.86 6.34
CA GLU A 211 -20.72 -14.90 5.86
C GLU A 211 -20.42 -15.27 4.41
N TYR A 212 -20.38 -14.27 3.51
CA TYR A 212 -20.14 -14.51 2.10
C TYR A 212 -18.75 -15.09 1.80
N LEU A 213 -17.71 -14.64 2.50
CA LEU A 213 -16.35 -15.19 2.32
C LEU A 213 -16.30 -16.67 2.72
N LEU A 214 -16.97 -17.07 3.80
CA LEU A 214 -17.06 -18.47 4.23
C LEU A 214 -17.85 -19.31 3.21
N GLU A 215 -19.00 -18.81 2.73
CA GLU A 215 -19.78 -19.44 1.66
C GLU A 215 -18.95 -19.64 0.38
N ALA A 216 -18.08 -18.69 0.07
CA ALA A 216 -17.17 -18.74 -1.07
C ALA A 216 -15.94 -19.65 -0.87
N GLY A 217 -15.77 -20.24 0.32
CA GLY A 217 -14.68 -21.19 0.61
C GLY A 217 -13.43 -20.58 1.26
N ALA A 218 -13.53 -19.42 1.90
CA ALA A 218 -12.45 -18.89 2.73
C ALA A 218 -12.16 -19.81 3.92
N ASN A 219 -10.89 -20.09 4.17
CA ASN A 219 -10.47 -20.98 5.26
C ASN A 219 -10.46 -20.23 6.60
N ALA A 220 -11.43 -20.55 7.47
CA ALA A 220 -11.57 -19.98 8.81
C ALA A 220 -10.44 -20.32 9.80
N ASN A 221 -9.53 -21.22 9.42
CA ASN A 221 -8.46 -21.71 10.29
C ASN A 221 -7.11 -21.03 10.04
N ILE A 222 -7.01 -20.11 9.07
CA ILE A 222 -5.77 -19.37 8.83
C ILE A 222 -5.66 -18.26 9.88
N PRO A 223 -4.64 -18.29 10.75
CA PRO A 223 -4.47 -17.27 11.78
C PRO A 223 -3.97 -15.96 11.18
N THR A 224 -4.08 -14.88 11.96
CA THR A 224 -3.46 -13.60 11.64
C THR A 224 -1.94 -13.74 11.56
N ASN A 225 -1.33 -13.02 10.63
CA ASN A 225 0.12 -12.88 10.58
C ASN A 225 0.64 -12.19 11.84
N ASN A 226 -0.11 -11.19 12.33
CA ASN A 226 0.19 -10.49 13.57
C ASN A 226 -0.52 -11.14 14.76
N GLY A 227 0.19 -11.99 15.49
CA GLY A 227 -0.26 -12.56 16.77
C GLY A 227 -0.88 -13.94 16.71
N GLY A 228 -0.96 -14.57 15.54
CA GLY A 228 -1.27 -16.00 15.38
C GLY A 228 -2.68 -16.38 15.80
N LYS A 229 -3.64 -15.45 15.75
CA LYS A 229 -5.02 -15.70 16.19
C LYS A 229 -5.91 -16.05 15.02
N THR A 230 -6.74 -17.07 15.17
CA THR A 230 -7.75 -17.38 14.16
C THR A 230 -8.87 -16.33 14.18
N PRO A 231 -9.63 -16.16 13.08
CA PRO A 231 -10.81 -15.31 13.02
C PRO A 231 -11.74 -15.45 14.24
N ILE A 232 -12.04 -16.68 14.68
CA ILE A 232 -12.96 -16.89 15.81
C ILE A 232 -12.39 -16.35 17.14
N GLU A 233 -11.07 -16.43 17.35
CA GLU A 233 -10.43 -15.85 18.54
C GLU A 233 -10.46 -14.33 18.52
N ILE A 234 -10.34 -13.72 17.33
CA ILE A 234 -10.49 -12.27 17.13
C ILE A 234 -11.91 -11.86 17.48
N ALA A 235 -12.92 -12.51 16.88
CA ALA A 235 -14.33 -12.25 17.14
C ALA A 235 -14.66 -12.35 18.63
N ALA A 236 -14.24 -13.45 19.28
CA ALA A 236 -14.45 -13.66 20.71
C ALA A 236 -13.70 -12.63 21.57
N LYS A 237 -12.47 -12.26 21.19
CA LYS A 237 -11.71 -11.20 21.88
C LYS A 237 -12.39 -9.84 21.73
N SER A 238 -12.98 -9.53 20.59
CA SER A 238 -13.67 -8.26 20.37
C SER A 238 -15.10 -8.24 20.92
N GLY A 239 -15.61 -9.36 21.45
CA GLY A 239 -16.96 -9.47 21.99
C GLY A 239 -18.05 -9.58 20.90
N ARG A 240 -17.66 -9.89 19.66
CA ARG A 240 -18.53 -9.97 18.49
C ARG A 240 -19.21 -11.35 18.44
N ARG A 241 -20.23 -11.55 19.27
CA ARG A 241 -20.93 -12.84 19.40
C ARG A 241 -21.42 -13.39 18.06
N LYS A 242 -22.08 -12.56 17.25
CA LYS A 242 -22.61 -12.96 15.93
C LYS A 242 -21.52 -13.55 15.03
N LEU A 243 -20.34 -12.92 14.98
CA LEU A 243 -19.20 -13.46 14.23
C LEU A 243 -18.68 -14.79 14.82
N VAL A 244 -18.68 -14.95 16.15
CA VAL A 244 -18.31 -16.24 16.76
C VAL A 244 -19.27 -17.34 16.32
N GLU A 245 -20.57 -17.05 16.31
CA GLU A 245 -21.62 -18.00 15.88
C GLU A 245 -21.47 -18.36 14.39
N ILE A 246 -21.16 -17.39 13.53
CA ILE A 246 -20.92 -17.61 12.09
C ILE A 246 -19.64 -18.41 11.83
N LEU A 247 -18.56 -18.12 12.56
CA LEU A 247 -17.25 -18.75 12.34
C LEU A 247 -17.16 -20.16 12.98
N PHE A 248 -17.95 -20.44 14.02
CA PHE A 248 -17.87 -21.67 14.79
C PHE A 248 -18.02 -22.96 13.94
N PRO A 249 -19.01 -23.09 13.04
CA PRO A 249 -19.16 -24.29 12.20
C PRO A 249 -17.97 -24.54 11.27
N CYS A 250 -17.22 -23.50 10.90
CA CYS A 250 -16.13 -23.56 9.94
C CYS A 250 -14.74 -23.66 10.60
N THR A 251 -14.66 -23.61 11.94
CA THR A 251 -13.39 -23.53 12.68
C THR A 251 -13.08 -24.82 13.43
N LEU A 252 -11.85 -25.31 13.29
CA LEU A 252 -11.33 -26.46 14.01
C LEU A 252 -11.12 -26.12 15.50
N PRO A 253 -11.30 -27.08 16.42
CA PRO A 253 -11.05 -26.88 17.85
C PRO A 253 -9.67 -26.31 18.16
N ILE A 254 -9.64 -25.20 18.91
CA ILE A 254 -8.40 -24.53 19.28
C ILE A 254 -7.80 -25.16 20.53
N LYS A 255 -6.51 -25.48 20.46
CA LYS A 255 -5.75 -26.05 21.58
C LYS A 255 -5.85 -25.15 22.82
N GLY A 256 -6.28 -25.74 23.94
CA GLY A 256 -6.41 -25.07 25.23
C GLY A 256 -7.80 -24.51 25.54
N VAL A 257 -8.74 -24.55 24.59
CA VAL A 257 -10.16 -24.30 24.85
C VAL A 257 -10.84 -25.64 25.17
N SER A 258 -11.05 -25.94 26.46
CA SER A 258 -11.63 -27.21 26.90
C SER A 258 -13.12 -27.35 26.56
N ASN A 259 -13.87 -26.27 26.70
CA ASN A 259 -15.28 -26.21 26.32
C ASN A 259 -15.38 -25.64 24.89
N TRP A 260 -15.37 -26.50 23.87
CA TRP A 260 -15.48 -26.09 22.45
C TRP A 260 -16.95 -25.83 22.06
N THR A 261 -17.52 -24.79 22.65
CA THR A 261 -18.83 -24.24 22.32
C THR A 261 -18.70 -22.73 22.15
N VAL A 262 -19.68 -22.07 21.55
CA VAL A 262 -19.70 -20.59 21.42
C VAL A 262 -19.47 -19.93 22.79
N GLU A 263 -20.19 -20.38 23.83
CA GLU A 263 -20.02 -19.89 25.20
C GLU A 263 -18.64 -20.21 25.78
N GLY A 264 -18.15 -21.42 25.54
CA GLY A 264 -16.85 -21.84 26.04
C GLY A 264 -15.69 -21.06 25.43
N ILE A 265 -15.76 -20.73 24.14
CA ILE A 265 -14.78 -19.88 23.44
C ILE A 265 -14.82 -18.45 24.00
N ILE A 266 -16.01 -17.84 24.10
CA ILE A 266 -16.20 -16.49 24.66
C ILE A 266 -15.67 -16.43 26.09
N THR A 267 -16.02 -17.41 26.92
CA THR A 267 -15.59 -17.50 28.32
C THR A 267 -14.08 -17.70 28.44
N HIS A 268 -13.49 -18.58 27.62
CA HIS A 268 -12.06 -18.81 27.58
C HIS A 268 -11.29 -17.51 27.27
N VAL A 269 -11.71 -16.76 26.26
CA VAL A 269 -11.05 -15.50 25.88
C VAL A 269 -11.26 -14.41 26.94
N LYS A 270 -12.45 -14.31 27.55
CA LYS A 270 -12.69 -13.42 28.70
C LYS A 270 -11.76 -13.74 29.88
N SER A 271 -11.58 -15.02 30.22
CA SER A 271 -10.68 -15.45 31.29
C SER A 271 -9.22 -15.04 31.05
N LYS A 272 -8.74 -15.15 29.79
CA LYS A 272 -7.40 -14.69 29.39
C LYS A 272 -7.25 -13.17 29.51
N LYS A 273 -8.29 -12.39 29.16
CA LYS A 273 -8.30 -10.93 29.38
C LYS A 273 -8.25 -10.58 30.87
N SER A 274 -9.00 -11.28 31.72
CA SER A 274 -8.97 -11.07 33.17
C SER A 274 -7.61 -11.40 33.77
N LYS A 275 -6.98 -12.53 33.36
CA LYS A 275 -5.61 -12.86 33.76
C LYS A 275 -4.59 -11.80 33.29
N LYS A 276 -4.72 -11.29 32.05
CA LYS A 276 -3.88 -10.19 31.57
C LYS A 276 -4.12 -8.87 32.29
N LYS A 277 -5.35 -8.57 32.73
CA LYS A 277 -5.67 -7.37 33.53
C LYS A 277 -5.16 -7.50 34.97
N ALA A 278 -5.28 -8.68 35.58
CA ALA A 278 -4.69 -8.97 36.89
C ALA A 278 -3.15 -8.86 36.84
N CYS A 279 -2.50 -9.48 35.84
CA CYS A 279 -1.06 -9.30 35.63
C CYS A 279 -0.66 -7.92 35.07
N ALA A 280 -1.58 -7.07 34.62
CA ALA A 280 -1.28 -5.68 34.30
C ALA A 280 -1.24 -4.80 35.55
N GLN A 281 -1.74 -5.29 36.69
CA GLN A 281 -1.39 -4.76 38.01
C GLN A 281 0.00 -5.28 38.45
N ASP A 282 0.43 -6.45 37.95
CA ASP A 282 1.83 -6.93 37.98
C ASP A 282 2.69 -6.36 36.83
N LYS A 283 2.53 -5.07 36.49
CA LYS A 283 3.34 -4.42 35.44
C LYS A 283 4.84 -4.64 35.65
N GLU A 284 5.26 -4.77 36.91
CA GLU A 284 6.62 -5.08 37.34
C GLU A 284 7.11 -6.45 36.81
N SER A 285 6.30 -7.50 36.92
CA SER A 285 6.64 -8.84 36.40
C SER A 285 6.75 -8.88 34.87
N GLY A 286 5.84 -8.19 34.17
CA GLY A 286 5.85 -8.13 32.71
C GLY A 286 7.02 -7.33 32.14
N THR A 287 7.38 -6.22 32.77
CA THR A 287 8.56 -5.42 32.38
C THR A 287 9.85 -6.17 32.62
N ASP A 288 9.98 -6.87 33.75
CA ASP A 288 11.11 -7.75 34.04
C ASP A 288 11.24 -8.87 33.02
N LYS A 289 10.13 -9.56 32.69
CA LYS A 289 10.16 -10.63 31.68
C LYS A 289 10.49 -10.10 30.28
N LYS A 290 9.96 -8.94 29.89
CA LYS A 290 10.32 -8.30 28.62
C LYS A 290 11.81 -7.96 28.57
N ALA A 291 12.34 -7.37 29.64
CA ALA A 291 13.75 -7.03 29.74
C ALA A 291 14.65 -8.27 29.68
N GLN A 292 14.29 -9.34 30.39
CA GLN A 292 14.99 -10.63 30.33
C GLN A 292 14.98 -11.23 28.91
N LEU A 293 13.83 -11.30 28.25
CA LEU A 293 13.72 -11.80 26.87
C LEU A 293 14.53 -10.96 25.88
N LYS A 294 14.48 -9.63 26.01
CA LYS A 294 15.30 -8.72 25.19
C LYS A 294 16.79 -8.95 25.42
N SER A 295 17.22 -9.18 26.67
CA SER A 295 18.60 -9.52 27.02
C SER A 295 19.02 -10.88 26.46
N LEU A 296 18.16 -11.91 26.56
CA LEU A 296 18.43 -13.24 25.97
C LEU A 296 18.56 -13.15 24.45
N GLY A 297 17.69 -12.37 23.79
CA GLY A 297 17.78 -12.08 22.37
C GLY A 297 19.10 -11.40 22.01
N ALA A 298 19.55 -10.42 22.80
CA ALA A 298 20.84 -9.75 22.57
C ALA A 298 22.03 -10.70 22.75
N SER A 299 22.03 -11.54 23.80
CA SER A 299 23.06 -12.56 24.02
C SER A 299 23.10 -13.59 22.89
N ALA A 300 21.94 -14.03 22.39
CA ALA A 300 21.87 -14.93 21.24
C ALA A 300 22.43 -14.28 19.96
N VAL A 301 22.15 -12.98 19.72
CA VAL A 301 22.79 -12.22 18.62
C VAL A 301 24.31 -12.18 18.77
N GLN A 302 24.83 -11.96 19.99
CA GLN A 302 26.28 -11.97 20.24
C GLN A 302 26.89 -13.35 19.95
N GLY A 303 26.16 -14.42 20.25
CA GLY A 303 26.50 -15.80 19.89
C GLY A 303 26.29 -16.16 18.41
N LYS A 304 25.86 -15.21 17.57
CA LYS A 304 25.47 -15.42 16.15
C LYS A 304 24.31 -16.40 15.93
N ASP A 305 23.52 -16.67 16.98
CA ASP A 305 22.28 -17.44 16.89
C ASP A 305 21.10 -16.51 16.59
N TYR A 306 21.00 -16.09 15.33
CA TYR A 306 19.96 -15.16 14.89
C TYR A 306 18.55 -15.77 14.93
N VAL A 307 18.43 -17.08 14.67
CA VAL A 307 17.17 -17.81 14.72
C VAL A 307 16.68 -17.97 16.16
N GLY A 308 17.56 -18.27 17.11
CA GLY A 308 17.24 -18.25 18.54
C GLY A 308 16.88 -16.85 19.03
N ALA A 309 17.65 -15.84 18.62
CA ALA A 309 17.38 -14.45 18.97
C ALA A 309 16.00 -13.97 18.49
N SER A 310 15.60 -14.31 17.25
CA SER A 310 14.31 -13.91 16.70
C SER A 310 13.13 -14.50 17.48
N LYS A 311 13.28 -15.69 18.06
CA LYS A 311 12.28 -16.31 18.95
C LYS A 311 12.13 -15.51 20.25
N PHE A 312 13.23 -15.16 20.91
CA PHE A 312 13.19 -14.33 22.12
C PHE A 312 12.55 -12.96 21.87
N TYR A 313 12.89 -12.30 20.75
CA TYR A 313 12.25 -11.04 20.39
C TYR A 313 10.77 -11.21 20.05
N SER A 314 10.38 -12.31 19.39
CA SER A 314 8.98 -12.61 19.12
C SER A 314 8.16 -12.79 20.41
N GLU A 315 8.72 -13.48 21.41
CA GLU A 315 8.10 -13.59 22.73
C GLU A 315 8.03 -12.23 23.45
N ALA A 316 9.08 -11.41 23.36
CA ALA A 316 9.07 -10.06 23.93
C ALA A 316 8.02 -9.15 23.29
N ILE A 317 7.84 -9.23 21.96
CA ILE A 317 6.83 -8.46 21.20
C ILE A 317 5.41 -8.85 21.63
N GLN A 318 5.17 -10.11 22.00
CA GLN A 318 3.87 -10.53 22.52
C GLN A 318 3.53 -9.88 23.88
N LEU A 319 4.55 -9.50 24.66
CA LEU A 319 4.39 -8.78 25.93
C LEU A 319 4.18 -7.28 25.70
N ASP A 320 4.93 -6.69 24.77
CA ASP A 320 4.85 -5.28 24.41
C ASP A 320 5.03 -5.08 22.89
N PRO A 321 3.93 -5.12 22.11
CA PRO A 321 3.99 -4.97 20.66
C PRO A 321 4.30 -3.54 20.22
N THR A 322 4.29 -2.57 21.14
CA THR A 322 4.54 -1.15 20.85
C THR A 322 6.01 -0.73 20.98
N ASP A 323 6.87 -1.63 21.47
CA ASP A 323 8.31 -1.39 21.58
C ASP A 323 8.99 -1.54 20.20
N ALA A 324 9.16 -0.41 19.50
CA ALA A 324 9.80 -0.36 18.19
C ALA A 324 11.20 -1.01 18.15
N THR A 325 11.92 -1.01 19.28
CA THR A 325 13.27 -1.60 19.35
C THR A 325 13.27 -3.12 19.20
N LEU A 326 12.21 -3.80 19.64
CA LEU A 326 12.08 -5.24 19.49
C LEU A 326 11.89 -5.63 18.03
N HIS A 327 11.03 -4.90 17.30
CA HIS A 327 10.83 -5.09 15.86
C HIS A 327 12.13 -4.82 15.08
N SER A 328 12.85 -3.72 15.40
CA SER A 328 14.15 -3.41 14.76
C SER A 328 15.22 -4.50 15.01
N ASN A 329 15.25 -5.07 16.22
CA ASN A 329 16.19 -6.14 16.57
C ASN A 329 15.81 -7.46 15.89
N ARG A 330 14.52 -7.80 15.82
CA ARG A 330 14.06 -9.00 15.12
C ARG A 330 14.24 -8.89 13.61
N SER A 331 14.00 -7.71 13.03
CA SER A 331 14.34 -7.39 11.63
C SER A 331 15.82 -7.65 11.34
N PHE A 332 16.73 -7.21 12.22
CA PHE A 332 18.15 -7.52 12.10
C PHE A 332 18.44 -9.02 12.11
N CYS A 333 17.81 -9.77 13.00
CA CYS A 333 17.95 -11.24 13.03
C CYS A 333 17.49 -11.87 11.71
N TYR A 334 16.34 -11.46 11.18
CA TYR A 334 15.83 -11.95 9.91
C TYR A 334 16.78 -11.65 8.74
N LEU A 335 17.36 -10.45 8.67
CA LEU A 335 18.39 -10.13 7.66
C LEU A 335 19.59 -11.07 7.74
N LYS A 336 20.05 -11.36 8.96
CA LYS A 336 21.20 -12.26 9.17
C LYS A 336 20.87 -13.73 8.89
N SER A 337 19.61 -14.12 9.00
CA SER A 337 19.11 -15.46 8.64
C SER A 337 18.70 -15.60 7.16
N GLY A 338 18.72 -14.50 6.37
CA GLY A 338 18.30 -14.50 4.96
C GLY A 338 16.79 -14.31 4.72
N GLU A 339 16.03 -14.02 5.76
CA GLU A 339 14.57 -13.81 5.76
C GLU A 339 14.25 -12.33 5.43
N ALA A 340 14.64 -11.87 4.24
CA ALA A 340 14.62 -10.45 3.89
C ALA A 340 13.20 -9.84 3.84
N ARG A 341 12.16 -10.64 3.54
CA ARG A 341 10.77 -10.15 3.50
C ARG A 341 10.23 -9.93 4.90
N GLU A 342 10.49 -10.85 5.82
CA GLU A 342 10.15 -10.79 7.23
C GLU A 342 10.86 -9.60 7.89
N ALA A 343 12.14 -9.40 7.54
CA ALA A 343 12.89 -8.23 7.97
C ALA A 343 12.25 -6.91 7.53
N LEU A 344 11.73 -6.85 6.29
CA LEU A 344 11.06 -5.67 5.76
C LEU A 344 9.74 -5.36 6.50
N VAL A 345 8.97 -6.39 6.84
CA VAL A 345 7.72 -6.24 7.62
C VAL A 345 8.00 -5.65 8.99
N ASP A 346 8.99 -6.17 9.71
CA ASP A 346 9.38 -5.65 11.01
C ASP A 346 9.96 -4.22 10.92
N ALA A 347 10.71 -3.92 9.85
CA ALA A 347 11.25 -2.58 9.63
C ALA A 347 10.12 -1.55 9.39
N LYS A 348 9.13 -1.89 8.55
CA LYS A 348 7.93 -1.04 8.34
C LYS A 348 7.14 -0.86 9.64
N THR A 349 6.99 -1.92 10.43
CA THR A 349 6.33 -1.85 11.75
C THR A 349 7.10 -0.94 12.71
N CYS A 350 8.42 -1.05 12.75
CA CYS A 350 9.29 -0.18 13.54
C CYS A 350 9.12 1.31 13.17
N ILE A 351 9.09 1.65 11.87
CA ILE A 351 8.89 3.02 11.39
C ILE A 351 7.48 3.51 11.77
N GLY A 352 6.45 2.67 11.61
CA GLY A 352 5.09 3.03 12.01
C GLY A 352 4.93 3.30 13.51
N LEU A 353 5.66 2.58 14.37
CA LEU A 353 5.66 2.79 15.82
C LEU A 353 6.51 3.98 16.25
N LYS A 354 7.64 4.24 15.56
CA LYS A 354 8.56 5.32 15.90
C LYS A 354 9.14 5.99 14.62
N PRO A 355 8.39 6.89 13.97
CA PRO A 355 8.76 7.50 12.69
C PRO A 355 9.97 8.45 12.78
N ASP A 356 10.32 8.95 13.96
CA ASP A 356 11.46 9.83 14.20
C ASP A 356 12.75 9.07 14.53
N TRP A 357 12.75 7.73 14.40
CA TRP A 357 13.91 6.90 14.74
C TRP A 357 14.63 6.39 13.48
N PRO A 358 15.84 6.94 13.17
CA PRO A 358 16.57 6.62 11.93
C PRO A 358 16.85 5.12 11.75
N LYS A 359 16.98 4.36 12.85
CA LYS A 359 17.28 2.91 12.77
C LYS A 359 16.16 2.12 12.07
N GLY A 360 14.89 2.54 12.16
CA GLY A 360 13.81 1.89 11.43
C GLY A 360 14.00 1.96 9.91
N TYR A 361 14.37 3.14 9.42
CA TYR A 361 14.68 3.42 8.01
C TYR A 361 15.91 2.66 7.53
N TYR A 362 16.96 2.58 8.34
CA TYR A 362 18.13 1.75 8.06
C TYR A 362 17.74 0.27 7.88
N ARG A 363 16.93 -0.29 8.79
CA ARG A 363 16.46 -1.69 8.69
C ARG A 363 15.65 -1.92 7.42
N LYS A 364 14.79 -0.96 7.05
CA LYS A 364 13.98 -1.01 5.81
C LYS A 364 14.89 -1.02 4.59
N GLY A 365 15.85 -0.10 4.50
CA GLY A 365 16.82 -0.04 3.41
C GLY A 365 17.65 -1.32 3.28
N ALA A 366 18.14 -1.88 4.39
CA ALA A 366 18.90 -3.13 4.39
C ALA A 366 18.09 -4.36 3.92
N ALA A 367 16.80 -4.41 4.27
CA ALA A 367 15.88 -5.45 3.78
C ALA A 367 15.64 -5.33 2.27
N LEU A 368 15.40 -4.11 1.79
CA LEU A 368 15.22 -3.82 0.36
C LEU A 368 16.49 -4.11 -0.46
N MET A 369 17.67 -3.83 0.09
CA MET A 369 18.95 -4.23 -0.50
C MET A 369 19.04 -5.74 -0.69
N SER A 370 18.66 -6.50 0.34
CA SER A 370 18.67 -7.97 0.29
C SER A 370 17.64 -8.53 -0.71
N LEU A 371 16.53 -7.82 -0.93
CA LEU A 371 15.51 -8.13 -1.94
C LEU A 371 15.87 -7.62 -3.35
N LYS A 372 16.99 -6.91 -3.52
CA LYS A 372 17.43 -6.28 -4.78
C LYS A 372 16.48 -5.19 -5.30
N GLU A 373 15.73 -4.57 -4.39
CA GLU A 373 14.85 -3.41 -4.58
C GLU A 373 15.65 -2.12 -4.31
N TYR A 374 16.66 -1.88 -5.17
CA TYR A 374 17.70 -0.89 -4.90
C TYR A 374 17.19 0.56 -4.91
N LYS A 375 16.15 0.86 -5.70
CA LYS A 375 15.59 2.23 -5.75
C LYS A 375 14.90 2.55 -4.43
N GLU A 376 14.04 1.66 -3.99
CA GLU A 376 13.31 1.75 -2.72
C GLU A 376 14.26 1.72 -1.52
N ALA A 377 15.38 0.97 -1.63
CA ALA A 377 16.45 1.01 -0.64
C ALA A 377 17.10 2.39 -0.54
N CYS A 378 17.41 3.02 -1.68
CA CYS A 378 17.94 4.39 -1.71
C CYS A 378 16.98 5.37 -1.01
N ASP A 379 15.68 5.30 -1.33
CA ASP A 379 14.66 6.16 -0.72
C ASP A 379 14.59 5.96 0.80
N ALA A 380 14.59 4.70 1.25
CA ALA A 380 14.57 4.37 2.67
C ALA A 380 15.81 4.91 3.41
N PHE A 381 17.01 4.77 2.84
CA PHE A 381 18.21 5.33 3.45
C PHE A 381 18.20 6.85 3.46
N MET A 382 17.75 7.51 2.37
CA MET A 382 17.63 8.96 2.32
C MET A 382 16.64 9.51 3.36
N ASP A 383 15.52 8.84 3.57
CA ASP A 383 14.57 9.23 4.61
C ASP A 383 15.19 9.13 6.01
N GLY A 384 16.03 8.12 6.25
CA GLY A 384 16.80 8.05 7.49
C GLY A 384 17.86 9.16 7.60
N VAL A 385 18.56 9.50 6.50
CA VAL A 385 19.61 10.54 6.48
C VAL A 385 19.01 11.90 6.78
N LYS A 386 17.77 12.16 6.35
CA LYS A 386 17.03 13.38 6.72
C LYS A 386 16.80 13.48 8.24
N LEU A 387 16.66 12.35 8.93
CA LEU A 387 16.45 12.31 10.39
C LEU A 387 17.77 12.37 11.17
N ASP A 388 18.84 11.76 10.67
CA ASP A 388 20.19 11.82 11.25
C ASP A 388 21.25 12.06 10.15
N PRO A 389 21.47 13.33 9.76
CA PRO A 389 22.43 13.68 8.71
C PRO A 389 23.88 13.34 9.05
N ALA A 390 24.21 13.12 10.33
CA ALA A 390 25.55 12.79 10.79
C ALA A 390 25.86 11.27 10.70
N SER A 391 24.89 10.44 10.32
CA SER A 391 25.03 8.99 10.28
C SER A 391 25.90 8.50 9.12
N GLY A 392 27.20 8.34 9.37
CA GLY A 392 28.13 7.75 8.39
C GLY A 392 27.69 6.37 7.88
N GLU A 393 27.18 5.50 8.78
CA GLU A 393 26.63 4.17 8.45
C GLU A 393 25.52 4.26 7.40
N MET A 394 24.67 5.29 7.49
CA MET A 394 23.53 5.46 6.61
C MET A 394 23.90 6.08 5.26
N HIS A 395 24.84 7.04 5.25
CA HIS A 395 25.41 7.59 4.02
C HIS A 395 26.13 6.49 3.22
N GLU A 396 26.92 5.65 3.87
CA GLU A 396 27.59 4.50 3.22
C GLU A 396 26.57 3.53 2.61
N ALA A 397 25.53 3.17 3.38
CA ALA A 397 24.47 2.28 2.90
C ALA A 397 23.68 2.86 1.71
N PHE A 398 23.41 4.18 1.72
CA PHE A 398 22.82 4.87 0.58
C PHE A 398 23.69 4.76 -0.67
N TRP A 399 25.00 5.03 -0.56
CA TRP A 399 25.92 4.95 -1.71
C TRP A 399 26.10 3.51 -2.21
N GLU A 400 26.07 2.52 -1.33
CA GLU A 400 26.05 1.11 -1.70
C GLU A 400 24.79 0.77 -2.52
N ALA A 401 23.62 1.23 -2.07
CA ALA A 401 22.35 1.05 -2.79
C ALA A 401 22.36 1.75 -4.17
N ALA A 402 22.87 2.98 -4.23
CA ALA A 402 23.00 3.73 -5.48
C ALA A 402 23.95 3.05 -6.48
N ALA A 403 25.08 2.51 -5.99
CA ALA A 403 26.01 1.74 -6.81
C ALA A 403 25.38 0.44 -7.35
N ALA A 404 24.62 -0.27 -6.51
CA ALA A 404 23.89 -1.48 -6.91
C ALA A 404 22.80 -1.17 -7.94
N LEU A 405 22.05 -0.08 -7.78
CA LEU A 405 21.06 0.41 -8.72
C LEU A 405 21.70 0.73 -10.08
N LYS A 406 22.83 1.46 -10.09
CA LYS A 406 23.58 1.77 -11.31
C LYS A 406 24.08 0.51 -12.02
N LYS A 407 24.59 -0.47 -11.28
CA LYS A 407 25.04 -1.76 -11.83
C LYS A 407 23.88 -2.55 -12.45
N LYS A 408 22.70 -2.56 -11.81
CA LYS A 408 21.48 -3.19 -12.35
C LYS A 408 21.02 -2.52 -13.65
N HIS A 409 21.05 -1.19 -13.70
CA HIS A 409 20.70 -0.43 -14.91
C HIS A 409 21.66 -0.70 -16.07
N LEU A 410 22.97 -0.72 -15.80
CA LEU A 410 23.99 -1.03 -16.80
C LEU A 410 23.85 -2.47 -17.31
N ALA A 411 23.62 -3.44 -16.43
CA ALA A 411 23.39 -4.83 -16.82
C ALA A 411 22.19 -4.99 -17.75
N GLY A 412 21.09 -4.27 -17.49
CA GLY A 412 19.91 -4.24 -18.36
C GLY A 412 20.21 -3.69 -19.76
N LYS A 413 21.03 -2.63 -19.85
CA LYS A 413 21.45 -2.05 -21.14
C LYS A 413 22.34 -2.96 -21.97
N THR A 414 23.24 -3.71 -21.33
CA THR A 414 24.08 -4.69 -22.05
C THR A 414 23.27 -5.88 -22.58
N VAL A 415 22.18 -6.27 -21.91
CA VAL A 415 21.30 -7.33 -22.44
C VAL A 415 20.48 -6.79 -23.61
N SER A 416 20.03 -5.53 -23.57
CA SER A 416 19.29 -4.93 -24.69
C SER A 416 20.16 -4.54 -25.89
N SER A 417 21.49 -4.67 -25.83
CA SER A 417 22.39 -4.33 -26.95
C SER A 417 22.91 -5.55 -27.72
N PHE A 418 22.41 -6.75 -27.40
CA PHE A 418 22.84 -8.01 -28.03
C PHE A 418 21.69 -8.86 -28.61
N ASP A 419 20.47 -8.33 -28.61
CA ASP A 419 19.32 -8.81 -29.39
C ASP A 419 18.95 -7.75 -30.44
#